data_AF-A0AA46UBD9-F1
#
_entry.id   AF-A0AA46UBD9-F1
#
_cell.length_a   1.000
_cell.length_b   1.000
_cell.length_c   1.000
_cell.angle_alpha   90.00
_cell.angle_beta   90.00
_cell.angle_gamma   90.00
#
_symmetry.space_group_name_H-M   'P 1'
#
loop_
_entity.id
_entity.type
_entity.pdbx_description
1 polymer ?
#
loop_
_entity_poly.entity_id
_entity_poly.type
_entity_poly.pdbx_seq_one_letter_code
_entity_poly.pdbx_strand_id
1 'polypeptide(L)'
;MRRRLLLLCAGTFFLAGQIRAQWVVTDPGNLAQSIINMSDNIVHTSSTAASTAKNFAETVKIYEQYKRYYDALKSVNNLVKDARKVSEVILMVGDVSEIYVTNFQKMLGDENFSPEELDAIAFGYTRLLEESNGVLQDLRQVINVSTLSMTDKDRMDVVDDCHASMRRYRNLVNYYTNRNIAVSFLRARKKNDLDRVLKLYGNDISKYW
;
A
#
# COMPACT_ATOMS: atom_id res chain seq x y z
N MET A 1 2.40 11.25 57.30
CA MET A 1 3.04 10.87 56.02
C MET A 1 2.06 10.32 54.95
N ARG A 2 0.97 9.64 55.30
CA ARG A 2 0.00 9.07 54.33
C ARG A 2 -0.70 10.08 53.39
N ARG A 3 -1.05 11.29 53.85
CA ARG A 3 -1.72 12.31 53.01
C ARG A 3 -0.81 12.94 51.94
N ARG A 4 0.51 12.99 52.16
CA ARG A 4 1.47 13.53 51.18
C ARG A 4 1.74 12.53 50.05
N LEU A 5 1.67 11.22 50.34
CA LEU A 5 1.82 10.16 49.34
C LEU A 5 0.61 10.10 48.40
N LEU A 6 -0.61 10.28 48.92
CA LEU A 6 -1.84 10.30 48.10
C LEU A 6 -1.91 11.49 47.14
N LEU A 7 -1.40 12.66 47.55
CA LEU A 7 -1.34 13.84 46.67
C LEU A 7 -0.27 13.70 45.57
N LEU A 8 0.83 12.99 45.86
CA LEU A 8 1.86 12.66 44.86
C LEU A 8 1.34 11.67 43.81
N CYS A 9 0.55 10.67 44.21
CA CYS A 9 -0.10 9.73 43.28
C CYS A 9 -1.24 10.39 42.46
N ALA A 10 -1.93 11.39 43.01
CA ALA A 10 -2.95 12.14 42.27
C ALA A 10 -2.34 13.08 41.22
N GLY A 11 -1.16 13.67 41.51
CA GLY A 11 -0.42 14.50 40.56
C GLY A 11 0.10 13.73 39.34
N THR A 12 0.45 12.45 39.51
CA THR A 12 0.89 11.59 38.39
C THR A 12 -0.25 11.11 37.49
N PHE A 13 -1.51 11.12 37.96
CA PHE A 13 -2.66 10.77 37.13
C PHE A 13 -3.13 11.92 36.22
N PHE A 14 -2.84 13.18 36.57
CA PHE A 14 -3.15 14.35 35.74
C PHE A 14 -2.06 14.68 34.69
N LEU A 15 -0.91 14.00 34.76
CA LEU A 15 0.18 14.08 33.77
C LEU A 15 0.21 12.87 32.83
N ALA A 16 -0.82 12.01 32.85
CA ALA A 16 -1.08 11.07 31.77
C ALA A 16 -1.49 11.88 30.54
N GLY A 17 -0.46 12.40 29.85
CA GLY A 17 -0.60 13.11 28.60
C GLY A 17 -1.53 12.32 27.70
N GLN A 18 -2.50 13.03 27.12
CA GLN A 18 -3.26 12.56 25.97
C GLN A 18 -2.24 11.95 25.01
N ILE A 19 -2.24 10.62 24.89
CA ILE A 19 -1.44 9.92 23.90
C ILE A 19 -2.10 10.26 22.57
N ARG A 20 -1.79 11.44 22.05
CA ARG A 20 -1.96 11.76 20.65
C ARG A 20 -1.09 10.74 19.95
N ALA A 21 -1.69 9.75 19.32
CA ALA A 21 -1.01 8.93 18.33
C ALA A 21 -0.60 9.89 17.20
N GLN A 22 0.52 10.58 17.41
CA GLN A 22 1.13 11.46 16.44
C GLN A 22 1.58 10.53 15.33
N TRP A 23 0.87 10.58 14.20
CA TRP A 23 1.29 9.97 12.95
C TRP A 23 2.71 10.48 12.67
N VAL A 24 3.72 9.66 12.96
CA VAL A 24 5.12 10.02 12.81
C VAL A 24 5.40 10.12 11.32
N VAL A 25 5.35 11.34 10.74
CA VAL A 25 5.99 11.95 9.54
C VAL A 25 6.12 11.12 8.24
N THR A 26 5.66 9.87 8.24
CA THR A 26 5.67 8.88 7.17
C THR A 26 4.26 8.27 7.15
N ASP A 27 3.29 9.12 6.78
CA ASP A 27 1.87 8.78 6.61
C ASP A 27 1.72 7.85 5.38
N PRO A 28 1.17 6.63 5.53
CA PRO A 28 0.73 5.78 4.42
C PRO A 28 0.06 6.49 3.25
N GLY A 29 -0.76 7.51 3.50
CA GLY A 29 -1.38 8.32 2.46
C GLY A 29 -0.36 9.17 1.69
N ASN A 30 0.67 9.68 2.35
CA ASN A 30 1.75 10.39 1.67
C ASN A 30 2.60 9.44 0.80
N LEU A 31 2.79 8.18 1.22
CA LEU A 31 3.44 7.17 0.38
C LEU A 31 2.60 6.89 -0.86
N ALA A 32 1.33 6.52 -0.68
CA ALA A 32 0.46 6.17 -1.78
C ALA A 32 0.35 7.35 -2.75
N GLN A 33 0.19 8.58 -2.25
CA GLN A 33 0.19 9.79 -3.08
C GLN A 33 1.51 10.01 -3.82
N SER A 34 2.66 9.78 -3.17
CA SER A 34 3.97 9.92 -3.83
C SER A 34 4.16 8.89 -4.94
N ILE A 35 3.73 7.65 -4.70
CA ILE A 35 3.74 6.59 -5.73
C ILE A 35 2.76 6.93 -6.84
N ILE A 36 1.54 7.40 -6.54
CA ILE A 36 0.53 7.82 -7.53
C ILE A 36 1.10 8.93 -8.42
N ASN A 37 1.59 10.01 -7.82
CA ASN A 37 2.15 11.15 -8.56
C ASN A 37 3.28 10.72 -9.49
N MET A 38 4.11 9.77 -9.04
CA MET A 38 5.20 9.26 -9.85
C MET A 38 4.73 8.29 -10.95
N SER A 39 3.71 7.50 -10.65
CA SER A 39 3.10 6.59 -11.62
C SER A 39 2.34 7.36 -12.70
N ASP A 40 1.68 8.47 -12.37
CA ASP A 40 1.11 9.39 -13.34
C ASP A 40 2.18 10.02 -14.23
N ASN A 41 3.34 10.39 -13.67
CA ASN A 41 4.47 10.87 -14.48
C ASN A 41 4.99 9.80 -15.44
N ILE A 42 4.98 8.53 -15.05
CA ILE A 42 5.29 7.41 -15.96
C ILE A 42 4.29 7.38 -17.12
N VAL A 43 2.99 7.45 -16.83
CA VAL A 43 1.93 7.38 -17.85
C VAL A 43 1.93 8.57 -18.81
N HIS A 44 2.12 9.78 -18.30
CA HIS A 44 1.95 11.00 -19.09
C HIS A 44 3.23 11.51 -19.76
N THR A 45 4.40 11.16 -19.22
CA THR A 45 5.69 11.69 -19.71
C THR A 45 6.53 10.62 -20.40
N SER A 46 6.23 9.33 -20.20
CA SER A 46 7.00 8.29 -20.85
C SER A 46 6.55 8.09 -22.30
N SER A 47 7.45 8.39 -23.23
CA SER A 47 7.30 8.04 -24.65
C SER A 47 8.22 6.90 -25.06
N THR A 48 9.06 6.41 -24.15
CA THR A 48 10.08 5.38 -24.40
C THR A 48 10.29 4.47 -23.19
N ALA A 49 10.66 3.21 -23.42
CA ALA A 49 10.98 2.28 -22.33
C ALA A 49 12.08 2.81 -21.38
N ALA A 50 13.04 3.59 -21.90
CA ALA A 50 14.09 4.20 -21.11
C ALA A 50 13.58 5.29 -20.15
N SER A 51 12.62 6.13 -20.60
CA SER A 51 11.96 7.10 -19.71
C SER A 51 11.06 6.42 -18.69
N THR A 52 10.34 5.36 -19.07
CA THR A 52 9.51 4.55 -18.15
C THR A 52 10.38 3.98 -17.04
N ALA A 53 11.50 3.34 -17.40
CA ALA A 53 12.42 2.74 -16.44
C ALA A 53 13.05 3.76 -15.49
N LYS A 54 13.44 4.95 -15.99
CA LYS A 54 14.02 6.01 -15.16
C LYS A 54 13.02 6.54 -14.13
N ASN A 55 11.82 6.91 -14.58
CA ASN A 55 10.76 7.41 -13.70
C ASN A 55 10.36 6.34 -12.67
N PHE A 56 10.29 5.09 -13.11
CA PHE A 56 9.98 3.97 -12.22
C PHE A 56 11.08 3.72 -11.16
N ALA A 57 12.35 3.90 -11.49
CA ALA A 57 13.43 3.76 -10.52
C ALA A 57 13.31 4.75 -9.36
N GLU A 58 12.75 5.93 -9.59
CA GLU A 58 12.44 6.89 -8.53
C GLU A 58 11.23 6.43 -7.68
N THR A 59 10.21 5.82 -8.29
CA THR A 59 9.11 5.16 -7.57
C THR A 59 9.63 4.05 -6.63
N VAL A 60 10.58 3.23 -7.09
CA VAL A 60 11.21 2.18 -6.27
C VAL A 60 11.91 2.77 -5.06
N LYS A 61 12.68 3.86 -5.22
CA LYS A 61 13.38 4.53 -4.10
C LYS A 61 12.41 5.03 -3.04
N ILE A 62 11.30 5.65 -3.46
CA ILE A 62 10.25 6.10 -2.56
C ILE A 62 9.65 4.89 -1.83
N TYR A 63 9.32 3.81 -2.54
CA TYR A 63 8.80 2.60 -1.89
C TYR A 63 9.78 2.02 -0.85
N GLU A 64 11.07 1.86 -1.20
CA GLU A 64 12.08 1.27 -0.32
C GLU A 64 12.30 2.06 0.97
N GLN A 65 12.30 3.39 0.90
CA GLN A 65 12.43 4.25 2.08
C GLN A 65 11.30 4.00 3.09
N TYR A 66 10.09 3.77 2.60
CA TYR A 66 8.90 3.62 3.44
C TYR A 66 8.63 2.16 3.82
N LYS A 67 9.10 1.18 3.05
CA LYS A 67 8.98 -0.26 3.38
C LYS A 67 9.49 -0.56 4.79
N ARG A 68 10.58 0.08 5.20
CA ARG A 68 11.16 -0.04 6.55
C ARG A 68 10.17 0.32 7.67
N TYR A 69 9.31 1.32 7.43
CA TYR A 69 8.27 1.72 8.37
C TYR A 69 7.18 0.65 8.49
N TYR A 70 6.74 0.08 7.36
CA TYR A 70 5.74 -0.99 7.36
C TYR A 70 6.25 -2.30 7.97
N ASP A 71 7.50 -2.67 7.69
CA ASP A 71 8.12 -3.85 8.29
C ASP A 71 8.19 -3.71 9.82
N ALA A 72 8.48 -2.49 10.31
CA ALA A 72 8.41 -2.17 11.72
C ALA A 72 6.98 -2.29 12.27
N LEU A 73 5.97 -1.71 11.62
CA LEU A 73 4.56 -1.83 12.03
C LEU A 73 4.09 -3.29 12.10
N LYS A 74 4.45 -4.10 11.09
CA LYS A 74 4.11 -5.53 11.02
C LYS A 74 4.75 -6.35 12.15
N SER A 75 5.91 -5.91 12.64
CA SER A 75 6.61 -6.56 13.75
C SER A 75 6.00 -6.29 15.12
N VAL A 76 5.15 -5.26 15.26
CA VAL A 76 4.48 -4.92 16.53
C VAL A 76 3.25 -5.82 16.73
N ASN A 77 3.47 -6.98 17.34
CA ASN A 77 2.40 -7.90 17.79
C ASN A 77 1.77 -7.40 19.10
N ASN A 78 0.81 -6.46 19.04
CA ASN A 78 -0.27 -6.25 20.04
C ASN A 78 -1.07 -4.96 19.80
N LEU A 79 -1.63 -4.79 18.60
CA LEU A 79 -2.59 -3.70 18.37
C LEU A 79 -3.91 -4.03 19.09
N VAL A 80 -4.41 -3.07 19.88
CA VAL A 80 -5.72 -3.12 20.56
C VAL A 80 -6.81 -3.52 19.55
N LYS A 81 -7.82 -4.28 19.98
CA LYS A 81 -8.82 -4.93 19.11
C LYS A 81 -9.46 -4.00 18.06
N ASP A 82 -9.64 -2.71 18.39
CA ASP A 82 -10.20 -1.69 17.50
C ASP A 82 -9.15 -1.04 16.57
N ALA A 83 -7.87 -1.03 16.96
CA ALA A 83 -6.75 -0.59 16.12
C ALA A 83 -6.32 -1.63 15.08
N ARG A 84 -6.83 -2.88 15.19
CA ARG A 84 -6.44 -3.98 14.31
C ARG A 84 -6.88 -3.76 12.86
N LYS A 85 -8.17 -3.46 12.63
CA LYS A 85 -8.69 -3.21 11.27
C LYS A 85 -8.04 -1.99 10.62
N VAL A 86 -7.83 -0.92 11.39
CA VAL A 86 -7.11 0.28 10.96
C VAL A 86 -5.68 -0.07 10.50
N SER A 87 -4.94 -0.83 11.30
CA SER A 87 -3.61 -1.28 10.92
C SER A 87 -3.62 -2.23 9.73
N GLU A 88 -4.60 -3.12 9.63
CA GLU A 88 -4.73 -4.01 8.47
C GLU A 88 -4.98 -3.22 7.19
N VAL A 89 -5.79 -2.16 7.21
CA VAL A 89 -5.97 -1.26 6.06
C VAL A 89 -4.64 -0.63 5.65
N ILE A 90 -3.91 -0.09 6.62
CA ILE A 90 -2.59 0.51 6.39
C ILE A 90 -1.62 -0.50 5.78
N LEU A 91 -1.52 -1.71 6.35
CA LEU A 91 -0.67 -2.77 5.84
C LEU A 91 -1.08 -3.21 4.43
N MET A 92 -2.38 -3.27 4.13
CA MET A 92 -2.88 -3.63 2.80
C MET A 92 -2.54 -2.60 1.73
N VAL A 93 -2.43 -1.30 2.06
CA VAL A 93 -1.90 -0.30 1.10
C VAL A 93 -0.41 -0.52 0.84
N GLY A 94 0.35 -0.87 1.89
CA GLY A 94 1.73 -1.32 1.75
C GLY A 94 1.85 -2.51 0.80
N ASP A 95 1.01 -3.53 0.98
CA ASP A 95 0.93 -4.71 0.11
C ASP A 95 0.59 -4.33 -1.36
N VAL A 96 -0.38 -3.44 -1.58
CA VAL A 96 -0.76 -2.99 -2.93
C VAL A 96 0.41 -2.28 -3.62
N SER A 97 1.09 -1.40 -2.87
CA SER A 97 2.28 -0.69 -3.35
C SER A 97 3.42 -1.66 -3.67
N GLU A 98 3.64 -2.68 -2.83
CA GLU A 98 4.64 -3.72 -3.05
C GLU A 98 4.33 -4.55 -4.30
N ILE A 99 3.07 -4.95 -4.50
CA ILE A 99 2.65 -5.72 -5.68
C ILE A 99 2.94 -4.91 -6.94
N TYR A 100 2.58 -3.62 -6.95
CA TYR A 100 2.87 -2.75 -8.09
C TYR A 100 4.37 -2.68 -8.37
N VAL A 101 5.16 -2.22 -7.40
CA VAL A 101 6.59 -1.96 -7.60
C VAL A 101 7.32 -3.25 -7.99
N THR A 102 7.09 -4.33 -7.26
CA THR A 102 7.81 -5.59 -7.51
C THR A 102 7.48 -6.18 -8.88
N ASN A 103 6.20 -6.18 -9.29
CA ASN A 103 5.80 -6.84 -10.53
C ASN A 103 6.00 -5.95 -11.74
N PHE A 104 5.82 -4.63 -11.62
CA PHE A 104 6.11 -3.72 -12.72
C PHE A 104 7.62 -3.69 -13.02
N GLN A 105 8.48 -3.75 -12.00
CA GLN A 105 9.92 -3.90 -12.20
C GLN A 105 10.27 -5.16 -13.01
N LYS A 106 9.61 -6.29 -12.73
CA LYS A 106 9.79 -7.52 -13.51
C LYS A 106 9.28 -7.36 -14.94
N MET A 107 8.12 -6.73 -15.14
CA MET A 107 7.53 -6.48 -16.47
C MET A 107 8.41 -5.58 -17.34
N LEU A 108 9.09 -4.58 -16.76
CA LEU A 108 10.07 -3.77 -17.49
C LEU A 108 11.24 -4.58 -18.05
N GLY A 109 11.61 -5.69 -17.39
CA GLY A 109 12.65 -6.61 -17.84
C GLY A 109 12.13 -7.75 -18.72
N ASP A 110 10.83 -7.80 -19.00
CA ASP A 110 10.21 -8.87 -19.77
C ASP A 110 9.98 -8.46 -21.23
N GLU A 111 10.73 -9.10 -22.13
CA GLU A 111 10.65 -8.92 -23.59
C GLU A 111 9.30 -9.35 -24.21
N ASN A 112 8.36 -9.84 -23.41
CA ASN A 112 7.01 -10.14 -23.86
C ASN A 112 6.07 -8.94 -23.80
N PHE A 113 6.47 -7.79 -23.26
CA PHE A 113 5.66 -6.56 -23.26
C PHE A 113 6.25 -5.49 -24.18
N SER A 114 5.39 -4.82 -24.94
CA SER A 114 5.79 -3.60 -25.65
C SER A 114 5.82 -2.39 -24.71
N PRO A 115 6.51 -1.29 -25.08
CA PRO A 115 6.48 -0.06 -24.31
C PRO A 115 5.06 0.47 -24.07
N GLU A 116 4.19 0.41 -25.07
CA GLU A 116 2.80 0.87 -24.98
C GLU A 116 1.96 0.00 -24.04
N GLU A 117 2.23 -1.32 -24.02
CA GLU A 117 1.60 -2.23 -23.06
C GLU A 117 2.08 -1.94 -21.63
N LEU A 118 3.36 -1.63 -21.44
CA LEU A 118 3.91 -1.26 -20.14
C LEU A 118 3.31 0.06 -19.63
N ASP A 119 3.10 1.04 -20.51
CA ASP A 119 2.45 2.31 -20.12
C ASP A 119 0.98 2.10 -19.75
N ALA A 120 0.25 1.26 -20.50
CA ALA A 120 -1.12 0.88 -20.15
C ALA A 120 -1.20 0.10 -18.83
N ILE A 121 -0.21 -0.77 -18.57
CA ILE A 121 -0.09 -1.51 -17.32
C ILE A 121 0.20 -0.56 -16.14
N ALA A 122 1.13 0.38 -16.31
CA ALA A 122 1.45 1.40 -15.33
C ALA A 122 0.19 2.21 -14.98
N PHE A 123 -0.57 2.65 -15.99
CA PHE A 123 -1.82 3.37 -15.78
C PHE A 123 -2.85 2.57 -14.97
N GLY A 124 -3.01 1.27 -15.29
CA GLY A 124 -3.90 0.39 -14.52
C GLY A 124 -3.49 0.29 -13.05
N TYR A 125 -2.18 0.19 -12.76
CA TYR A 125 -1.69 0.23 -11.38
C TYR A 125 -1.91 1.59 -10.71
N THR A 126 -1.70 2.70 -11.41
CA THR A 126 -1.93 4.04 -10.86
C THR A 126 -3.37 4.19 -10.39
N ARG A 127 -4.34 3.80 -11.23
CA ARG A 127 -5.76 3.84 -10.85
C ARG A 127 -6.07 3.02 -9.59
N LEU A 128 -5.48 1.83 -9.48
CA LEU A 128 -5.70 0.98 -8.30
C LEU A 128 -5.06 1.56 -7.04
N LEU A 129 -3.92 2.25 -7.18
CA LEU A 129 -3.27 2.95 -6.08
C LEU A 129 -4.04 4.20 -5.65
N GLU A 130 -4.58 4.96 -6.59
CA GLU A 130 -5.47 6.12 -6.32
C GLU A 130 -6.65 5.71 -5.46
N GLU A 131 -7.35 4.66 -5.85
CA GLU A 131 -8.49 4.11 -5.12
C GLU A 131 -8.09 3.62 -3.71
N SER A 132 -6.93 2.95 -3.60
CA SER A 132 -6.38 2.50 -2.32
C SER A 132 -6.00 3.67 -1.40
N ASN A 133 -5.50 4.76 -1.97
CA ASN A 133 -5.17 5.99 -1.25
C ASN A 133 -6.43 6.72 -0.77
N GLY A 134 -7.51 6.73 -1.58
CA GLY A 134 -8.81 7.26 -1.16
C GLY A 134 -9.31 6.60 0.12
N VAL A 135 -9.21 5.27 0.22
CA VAL A 135 -9.56 4.52 1.44
C VAL A 135 -8.72 4.96 2.65
N LEU A 136 -7.42 5.25 2.47
CA LEU A 136 -6.60 5.78 3.57
C LEU A 136 -7.01 7.19 3.98
N GLN A 137 -7.42 8.03 3.04
CA GLN A 137 -7.92 9.37 3.34
C GLN A 137 -9.19 9.31 4.18
N ASP A 138 -10.13 8.43 3.82
CA ASP A 138 -11.36 8.19 4.58
C ASP A 138 -11.05 7.68 5.99
N LEU A 139 -10.12 6.71 6.10
CA LEU A 139 -9.64 6.21 7.38
C LEU A 139 -9.00 7.31 8.24
N ARG A 140 -8.25 8.22 7.62
CA ARG A 140 -7.59 9.35 8.30
C ARG A 140 -8.61 10.34 8.86
N GLN A 141 -9.72 10.57 8.14
CA GLN A 141 -10.79 11.43 8.65
C GLN A 141 -11.30 10.90 9.98
N VAL A 142 -11.60 9.60 10.08
CA VAL A 142 -12.09 8.95 11.32
C VAL A 142 -11.09 9.10 12.49
N ILE A 143 -9.79 9.03 12.22
CA ILE A 143 -8.75 9.06 13.26
C ILE A 143 -8.46 10.49 13.73
N ASN A 144 -8.62 11.49 12.86
CA ASN A 144 -8.20 12.88 13.12
C ASN A 144 -9.32 13.81 13.61
N VAL A 145 -10.60 13.42 13.56
CA VAL A 145 -11.67 14.32 14.05
C VAL A 145 -11.58 14.49 15.57
N SER A 146 -11.35 15.73 15.99
CA SER A 146 -11.53 16.19 17.37
C SER A 146 -13.02 16.15 17.76
N THR A 147 -13.41 15.09 18.46
CA THR A 147 -14.47 14.97 19.50
C THR A 147 -15.91 15.45 19.31
N LEU A 148 -16.38 16.03 18.18
CA LEU A 148 -17.74 16.65 18.19
C LEU A 148 -18.74 16.37 17.04
N SER A 149 -18.53 15.40 16.14
CA SER A 149 -19.56 15.12 15.09
C SER A 149 -19.88 13.64 14.79
N MET A 150 -19.07 12.68 15.23
CA MET A 150 -19.32 11.26 14.95
C MET A 150 -19.41 10.46 16.25
N THR A 151 -20.37 9.53 16.32
CA THR A 151 -20.44 8.55 17.40
C THR A 151 -19.38 7.46 17.22
N ASP A 152 -19.04 6.73 18.29
CA ASP A 152 -18.13 5.58 18.20
C ASP A 152 -18.64 4.51 17.22
N LYS A 153 -19.97 4.38 17.08
CA LYS A 153 -20.59 3.51 16.08
C LYS A 153 -20.30 3.99 14.66
N ASP A 154 -20.56 5.26 14.37
CA ASP A 154 -20.31 5.81 13.02
C ASP A 154 -18.84 5.67 12.63
N ARG A 155 -17.93 5.86 13.59
CA ARG A 155 -16.48 5.67 13.39
C ARG A 155 -16.16 4.21 13.06
N MET A 156 -16.76 3.26 13.77
CA MET A 156 -16.52 1.84 13.53
C MET A 156 -17.09 1.38 12.19
N ASP A 157 -18.27 1.88 11.80
CA ASP A 157 -18.89 1.55 10.51
C ASP A 157 -17.98 2.03 9.34
N VAL A 158 -17.40 3.25 9.42
CA VAL A 158 -16.44 3.73 8.41
C VAL A 158 -15.15 2.89 8.39
N VAL A 159 -14.64 2.47 9.55
CA VAL A 159 -13.44 1.59 9.61
C VAL A 159 -13.73 0.25 8.93
N ASP A 160 -14.92 -0.30 9.11
CA ASP A 160 -15.33 -1.57 8.52
C ASP A 160 -15.48 -1.46 7.00
N ASP A 161 -16.07 -0.36 6.51
CA ASP A 161 -16.18 -0.06 5.08
C ASP A 161 -14.80 0.16 4.44
N CYS A 162 -13.91 0.88 5.11
CA CYS A 162 -12.52 1.06 4.67
C CYS A 162 -11.80 -0.29 4.59
N HIS A 163 -11.97 -1.15 5.60
CA HIS A 163 -11.37 -2.48 5.61
C HIS A 163 -11.85 -3.35 4.46
N ALA A 164 -13.17 -3.42 4.24
CA ALA A 164 -13.77 -4.16 3.16
C ALA A 164 -13.32 -3.66 1.78
N SER A 165 -13.29 -2.34 1.59
CA SER A 165 -12.84 -1.70 0.36
C SER A 165 -11.37 -1.99 0.09
N MET A 166 -10.52 -1.87 1.10
CA MET A 166 -9.10 -2.14 0.96
C MET A 166 -8.81 -3.61 0.62
N ARG A 167 -9.54 -4.56 1.22
CA ARG A 167 -9.45 -5.97 0.83
C ARG A 167 -9.79 -6.17 -0.65
N ARG A 168 -10.84 -5.51 -1.13
CA ARG A 168 -11.26 -5.58 -2.54
C ARG A 168 -10.20 -5.01 -3.46
N TYR A 169 -9.64 -3.84 -3.17
CA TYR A 169 -8.57 -3.25 -3.99
C TYR A 169 -7.31 -4.10 -4.01
N ARG A 170 -6.88 -4.63 -2.86
CA ARG A 170 -5.77 -5.58 -2.79
C ARG A 170 -5.99 -6.81 -3.66
N ASN A 171 -7.19 -7.38 -3.63
CA ASN A 171 -7.53 -8.52 -4.49
C ASN A 171 -7.54 -8.15 -5.97
N LEU A 172 -8.05 -6.97 -6.31
CA LEU A 172 -8.11 -6.47 -7.68
C LEU A 172 -6.70 -6.24 -8.26
N VAL A 173 -5.79 -5.68 -7.47
CA VAL A 173 -4.37 -5.50 -7.85
C VAL A 173 -3.69 -6.84 -8.09
N ASN A 174 -3.91 -7.83 -7.22
CA ASN A 174 -3.40 -9.19 -7.44
C ASN A 174 -3.95 -9.81 -8.73
N TYR A 175 -5.26 -9.71 -8.95
CA TYR A 175 -5.91 -10.22 -10.16
C TYR A 175 -5.36 -9.54 -11.42
N TYR A 176 -5.26 -8.21 -11.41
CA TYR A 176 -4.72 -7.42 -12.51
C TYR A 176 -3.27 -7.84 -12.84
N THR A 177 -2.43 -7.95 -11.81
CA THR A 177 -1.05 -8.40 -11.92
C THR A 177 -0.96 -9.78 -12.56
N ASN A 178 -1.72 -10.74 -12.04
CA ASN A 178 -1.72 -12.12 -12.51
C ASN A 178 -2.18 -12.24 -13.96
N ARG A 179 -3.15 -11.42 -14.38
CA ARG A 179 -3.59 -11.40 -15.78
C ARG A 179 -2.51 -10.90 -16.73
N ASN A 180 -1.79 -9.84 -16.36
CA ASN A 180 -0.69 -9.34 -17.17
C ASN A 180 0.44 -10.38 -17.26
N ILE A 181 0.82 -10.99 -16.14
CA ILE A 181 1.82 -12.06 -16.11
C ILE A 181 1.38 -13.26 -16.96
N ALA A 182 0.10 -13.66 -16.92
CA ALA A 182 -0.43 -14.75 -17.73
C ALA A 182 -0.28 -14.49 -19.24
N VAL A 183 -0.43 -13.24 -19.69
CA VAL A 183 -0.17 -12.86 -21.09
C VAL A 183 1.28 -13.12 -21.47
N SER A 184 2.24 -12.75 -20.61
CA SER A 184 3.66 -13.06 -20.83
C SER A 184 3.90 -14.57 -20.93
N PHE A 185 3.34 -15.37 -20.01
CA PHE A 185 3.45 -16.84 -20.07
C PHE A 185 2.93 -17.43 -21.39
N LEU A 186 1.78 -16.95 -21.89
CA LEU A 186 1.23 -17.40 -23.17
C LEU A 186 2.14 -17.03 -24.35
N ARG A 187 2.77 -15.86 -24.32
CA ARG A 187 3.72 -15.42 -25.36
C ARG A 187 5.03 -16.21 -25.28
N ALA A 188 5.55 -16.43 -24.09
CA ALA A 188 6.75 -17.22 -23.84
C ALA A 188 6.61 -18.67 -24.32
N ARG A 189 5.44 -19.30 -24.08
CA ARG A 189 5.13 -20.65 -24.60
C ARG A 189 5.22 -20.71 -26.13
N LYS A 190 4.73 -19.68 -26.83
CA LYS A 190 4.80 -19.60 -28.30
C LYS A 190 6.23 -19.41 -28.81
N LYS A 191 7.08 -18.73 -28.04
CA LYS A 191 8.49 -18.46 -28.36
C LYS A 191 9.46 -19.55 -27.88
N ASN A 192 8.98 -20.60 -27.23
CA ASN A 192 9.80 -21.61 -26.55
C ASN A 192 10.77 -21.01 -25.49
N ASP A 193 10.34 -19.95 -24.80
CA ASP A 193 11.10 -19.19 -23.80
C ASP A 193 10.44 -19.26 -22.41
N LEU A 194 9.73 -20.35 -22.14
CA LEU A 194 8.94 -20.51 -20.91
C LEU A 194 9.82 -20.49 -19.64
N ASP A 195 11.00 -21.09 -19.70
CA ASP A 195 11.91 -21.20 -18.56
C ASP A 195 12.41 -19.85 -18.06
N ARG A 196 12.64 -18.87 -18.95
CA ARG A 196 13.04 -17.51 -18.57
C ARG A 196 11.93 -16.81 -17.81
N VAL A 197 10.69 -16.89 -18.32
CA VAL A 197 9.52 -16.26 -17.69
C VAL A 197 9.17 -16.94 -16.37
N LEU A 198 9.32 -18.27 -16.25
CA LEU A 198 9.17 -19.00 -14.99
C LEU A 198 10.22 -18.57 -13.95
N LYS A 199 11.46 -18.28 -14.35
CA LYS A 199 12.48 -17.75 -13.43
C LYS A 199 12.17 -16.32 -12.99
N LEU A 200 11.64 -15.49 -13.89
CA LEU A 200 11.35 -14.08 -13.62
C LEU A 200 10.17 -13.90 -12.65
N TYR A 201 9.08 -14.62 -12.88
CA TYR A 201 7.85 -14.50 -12.08
C TYR A 201 7.70 -15.60 -11.01
N GLY A 202 8.45 -16.70 -11.12
CA GLY A 202 8.32 -17.87 -10.27
C GLY A 202 7.23 -18.85 -10.74
N ASN A 203 7.11 -19.98 -10.03
CA ASN A 203 6.03 -20.97 -10.21
C ASN A 203 4.71 -20.56 -9.54
N ASP A 204 4.61 -19.33 -9.00
CA ASP A 204 3.48 -18.86 -8.20
C ASP A 204 2.16 -18.75 -8.98
N ILE A 205 2.17 -18.95 -10.29
CA ILE A 205 0.92 -19.15 -11.03
C ILE A 205 0.13 -20.35 -10.45
N SER A 206 0.82 -21.36 -9.92
CA SER A 206 0.18 -22.53 -9.27
C SER A 206 -0.57 -22.25 -7.96
N LYS A 207 -0.47 -21.06 -7.38
CA LYS A 207 -1.02 -20.79 -6.05
C LYS A 207 -2.45 -20.26 -6.05
N TYR A 208 -3.01 -19.95 -7.22
CA TYR A 208 -4.27 -19.19 -7.32
C TYR A 208 -5.23 -19.63 -8.44
N TRP A 209 -5.09 -20.87 -8.91
CA TRP A 209 -6.16 -21.59 -9.62
C TRP A 209 -6.62 -22.80 -8.82
#